data_AF-R7QIH5-F1
#
_entry.id   AF-R7QIH5-F1
#
_cell.length_a   1.000
_cell.length_b   1.000
_cell.length_c   1.000
_cell.angle_alpha   90.00
_cell.angle_beta   90.00
_cell.angle_gamma   90.00
#
_symmetry.space_group_name_H-M   'P 1'
#
loop_
_entity.id
_entity.type
_entity.pdbx_description
1 polymer ?
#
loop_
_entity_poly.entity_id
_entity_poly.type
_entity_poly.pdbx_seq_one_letter_code
_entity_poly.pdbx_strand_id
1 'polypeptide(L)'
;MTSRSAISFLLLLSLALPSLAQPFFRDTKLRLGSTNYFAGIPVSLALVPADPSLLLVGTTGGTIRLIRVAREGLLYSVVKELGEVSVGDRRSVLGINADPFEPNTFFVSTSVPFWRERGFGEDGWQNGRIERLFFKPETLEIQLDEIAAVKGLPASPTTAGVYSAIVDPLTARLLISIPAFNNGGVPTEDGALPDSVLSGAILDVDIRRGGTLRVKWSSSNPKVAVPLDTPEQSGIAIYAEGIRSAFQVAISRFNRPFLVDGGANVGRGERSLSCFRSRPFLKSFPDKVIRVRRGEYYGHPNRQREQCTFISPEIKPEVARSRFPGYTPPLFTNMEAIRKGDVGSGTVGVAFYESNLFPGFRGTLLGSDSVLVFESGREGRKAPGLVAYSLKKQVAVRVGGTAGTCLAVNIFGDVFAAQAPNRTIGVAVPKVGPARRGAKGIWSVFPSRGVPGSYMFVTGVGLAVDGGIEIGGNKCTEAEIVDGKLLLVRCKVPGVESFQRTPLDVSVGEFKLTSAFTILNPLIAQPSVGEIGDDDGNGDEDLSEEGSPEGSPEESAEESAEENLILSPSDGSVVREFSSEDLEL
;
A
#
# COMPACT_ATOMS: atom_id res chain seq x y z
N MET A 1 -47.20 3.33 55.09
CA MET A 1 -46.93 2.02 54.46
C MET A 1 -47.20 2.13 52.96
N THR A 2 -46.13 2.00 52.18
CA THR A 2 -46.03 1.54 50.77
C THR A 2 -46.91 2.11 49.66
N SER A 3 -46.30 2.93 48.79
CA SER A 3 -46.34 2.81 47.30
C SER A 3 -45.47 3.91 46.66
N ARG A 4 -44.16 3.68 46.43
CA ARG A 4 -43.51 3.55 45.09
C ARG A 4 -43.90 4.68 44.13
N SER A 5 -43.10 5.75 43.96
CA SER A 5 -41.81 5.86 43.24
C SER A 5 -41.83 5.28 41.83
N ALA A 6 -42.13 6.12 40.84
CA ALA A 6 -41.55 6.13 39.49
C ALA A 6 -42.35 7.11 38.64
N ILE A 7 -41.71 8.17 38.12
CA ILE A 7 -41.96 8.83 36.82
C ILE A 7 -41.21 10.16 36.82
N SER A 8 -40.55 10.43 35.69
CA SER A 8 -39.87 11.69 35.30
C SER A 8 -38.41 11.86 35.71
N PHE A 9 -37.56 10.91 35.30
CA PHE A 9 -36.16 11.17 34.94
C PHE A 9 -35.89 10.52 33.58
N LEU A 10 -36.54 11.05 32.54
CA LEU A 10 -36.42 10.55 31.16
C LEU A 10 -36.55 11.71 30.16
N LEU A 11 -35.78 12.77 30.41
CA LEU A 11 -35.54 13.84 29.45
C LEU A 11 -34.09 14.31 29.61
N LEU A 12 -33.40 14.50 28.47
CA LEU A 12 -32.07 15.10 28.31
C LEU A 12 -30.83 14.17 28.35
N LEU A 13 -30.91 12.98 27.76
CA LEU A 13 -29.69 12.33 27.22
C LEU A 13 -29.92 11.73 25.83
N SER A 14 -30.72 12.40 25.00
CA SER A 14 -30.62 12.26 23.54
C SER A 14 -29.53 13.19 23.03
N LEU A 15 -28.28 12.97 23.48
CA LEU A 15 -27.14 13.47 22.74
C LEU A 15 -27.20 12.76 21.39
N ALA A 16 -27.57 13.53 20.37
CA ALA A 16 -27.61 13.10 18.98
C ALA A 16 -26.27 12.44 18.63
N LEU A 17 -26.23 11.11 18.69
CA LEU A 17 -25.22 10.35 17.97
C LEU A 17 -25.42 10.73 16.51
N PRO A 18 -24.49 11.46 15.87
CA PRO A 18 -24.61 11.73 14.45
C PRO A 18 -24.77 10.38 13.77
N SER A 19 -25.88 10.21 13.04
CA SER A 19 -26.19 8.95 12.35
C SER A 19 -24.94 8.49 11.61
N LEU A 20 -24.51 7.25 11.86
CA LEU A 20 -23.41 6.54 11.20
C LEU A 20 -23.58 6.39 9.67
N ALA A 21 -24.52 7.11 9.05
CA ALA A 21 -25.04 6.85 7.71
C ALA A 21 -24.52 7.79 6.61
N GLN A 22 -23.60 8.72 6.88
CA GLN A 22 -23.08 9.60 5.83
C GLN A 22 -21.59 9.32 5.50
N PRO A 23 -21.24 9.15 4.21
CA PRO A 23 -19.85 9.01 3.79
C PRO A 23 -19.05 10.26 4.17
N PHE A 24 -17.83 10.04 4.63
CA PHE A 24 -16.89 11.07 5.07
C PHE A 24 -16.27 11.85 3.91
N PHE A 25 -16.38 11.33 2.69
CA PHE A 25 -15.90 11.95 1.47
C PHE A 25 -17.06 12.21 0.51
N ARG A 26 -16.98 13.34 -0.18
CA ARG A 26 -17.81 13.66 -1.33
C ARG A 26 -17.06 13.30 -2.59
N ASP A 27 -17.64 12.46 -3.42
CA ASP A 27 -17.05 12.05 -4.69
C ASP A 27 -17.28 13.10 -5.78
N THR A 28 -16.25 13.28 -6.58
CA THR A 28 -16.27 14.03 -7.84
C THR A 28 -15.34 13.35 -8.84
N LYS A 29 -15.21 13.91 -10.04
CA LYS A 29 -14.28 13.44 -11.07
C LYS A 29 -13.38 14.59 -11.49
N LEU A 30 -12.14 14.25 -11.82
CA LEU A 30 -11.24 15.18 -12.47
C LEU A 30 -11.76 15.48 -13.88
N ARG A 31 -12.02 16.76 -14.17
CA ARG A 31 -12.52 17.21 -15.48
C ARG A 31 -11.35 17.46 -16.43
N LEU A 32 -11.49 17.03 -17.68
CA LEU A 32 -10.56 17.24 -18.79
C LEU A 32 -11.27 18.06 -19.86
N GLY A 33 -11.19 19.40 -19.72
CA GLY A 33 -11.99 20.31 -20.54
C GLY A 33 -13.49 20.05 -20.38
N SER A 34 -14.16 19.69 -21.48
CA SER A 34 -15.59 19.34 -21.49
C SER A 34 -15.89 17.88 -21.13
N THR A 35 -14.87 17.03 -21.03
CA THR A 35 -14.99 15.58 -20.78
C THR A 35 -14.40 15.22 -19.40
N ASN A 36 -14.57 13.97 -18.96
CA ASN A 36 -13.83 13.42 -17.80
C ASN A 36 -12.96 12.21 -18.18
N TYR A 37 -12.87 11.91 -19.48
CA TYR A 37 -12.23 10.71 -20.00
C TYR A 37 -10.81 11.02 -20.43
N PHE A 38 -9.89 10.17 -19.98
CA PHE A 38 -8.51 10.19 -20.44
C PHE A 38 -8.37 9.45 -21.77
N ALA A 39 -7.44 9.92 -22.60
CA ALA A 39 -6.92 9.10 -23.69
C ALA A 39 -6.05 7.99 -23.08
N GLY A 40 -6.50 6.74 -23.22
CA GLY A 40 -5.93 5.59 -22.50
C GLY A 40 -6.68 5.28 -21.20
N ILE A 41 -6.36 4.12 -20.60
CA ILE A 41 -6.95 3.67 -19.34
C ILE A 41 -5.97 4.03 -18.21
N PRO A 42 -6.26 5.01 -17.34
CA PRO A 42 -5.39 5.37 -16.22
C PRO A 42 -5.42 4.24 -15.19
N VAL A 43 -4.23 3.85 -14.71
CA VAL A 43 -4.06 2.75 -13.74
C VAL A 43 -3.13 3.09 -12.58
N SER A 44 -2.29 4.12 -12.72
CA SER A 44 -1.36 4.57 -11.69
C SER A 44 -1.31 6.09 -11.62
N LEU A 45 -1.05 6.60 -10.41
CA LEU A 45 -1.02 8.03 -10.09
C LEU A 45 0.16 8.33 -9.16
N ALA A 46 0.81 9.46 -9.36
CA ALA A 46 1.76 10.00 -8.37
C ALA A 46 1.69 11.52 -8.34
N LEU A 47 1.66 12.08 -7.13
CA LEU A 47 1.80 13.52 -6.93
C LEU A 47 3.27 13.91 -7.04
N VAL A 48 3.53 15.09 -7.59
CA VAL A 48 4.91 15.60 -7.72
C VAL A 48 5.32 16.32 -6.43
N PRO A 49 6.33 15.85 -5.68
CA PRO A 49 6.72 16.47 -4.41
C PRO A 49 7.09 17.95 -4.53
N ALA A 50 7.66 18.36 -5.67
CA ALA A 50 8.10 19.73 -5.92
C ALA A 50 6.97 20.73 -6.29
N ASP A 51 5.78 20.25 -6.68
CA ASP A 51 4.62 21.10 -6.98
C ASP A 51 3.31 20.31 -6.71
N PRO A 52 2.57 20.63 -5.63
CA PRO A 52 1.38 19.87 -5.22
C PRO A 52 0.19 20.01 -6.19
N SER A 53 0.28 20.88 -7.20
CA SER A 53 -0.72 20.99 -8.27
C SER A 53 -0.44 20.05 -9.45
N LEU A 54 0.71 19.36 -9.46
CA LEU A 54 1.09 18.45 -10.54
C LEU A 54 0.79 16.99 -10.18
N LEU A 55 0.27 16.28 -11.16
CA LEU A 55 -0.07 14.86 -11.07
C LEU A 55 0.52 14.12 -12.27
N LEU A 56 1.21 13.02 -11.99
CA LEU A 56 1.62 12.04 -12.98
C LEU A 56 0.53 10.98 -13.12
N VAL A 57 0.17 10.65 -14.37
CA VAL A 57 -0.85 9.65 -14.70
C VAL A 57 -0.25 8.61 -15.62
N GLY A 58 -0.19 7.37 -15.15
CA GLY A 58 0.27 6.22 -15.93
C GLY A 58 -0.91 5.41 -16.48
N THR A 59 -0.78 4.93 -17.73
CA THR A 59 -1.85 4.21 -18.43
C THR A 59 -1.51 2.75 -18.76
N THR A 60 -2.53 1.95 -19.04
CA THR A 60 -2.33 0.57 -19.57
C THR A 60 -1.71 0.56 -20.97
N GLY A 61 -1.75 1.70 -21.69
CA GLY A 61 -1.14 1.87 -23.00
C GLY A 61 0.33 2.26 -22.95
N GLY A 62 0.93 2.38 -21.76
CA GLY A 62 2.36 2.62 -21.62
C GLY A 62 2.76 4.09 -21.63
N THR A 63 1.79 4.99 -21.54
CA THR A 63 2.06 6.43 -21.45
C THR A 63 2.08 6.91 -20.01
N ILE A 64 2.97 7.86 -19.73
CA ILE A 64 3.01 8.65 -18.50
C ILE A 64 2.78 10.10 -18.89
N ARG A 65 1.77 10.73 -18.30
CA ARG A 65 1.42 12.14 -18.54
C ARG A 65 1.69 12.96 -17.30
N LEU A 66 2.30 14.13 -17.49
CA LEU A 66 2.35 15.17 -16.48
C LEU A 66 1.21 16.17 -16.72
N ILE A 67 0.32 16.32 -15.75
CA ILE A 67 -0.82 17.24 -15.82
C ILE A 67 -0.83 18.20 -14.64
N ARG A 68 -1.24 19.45 -14.90
CA ARG A 68 -1.53 20.44 -13.86
C ARG A 68 -3.01 20.42 -13.53
N VAL A 69 -3.31 20.25 -12.26
CA VAL A 69 -4.66 20.15 -11.71
C VAL A 69 -4.98 21.41 -10.91
N ALA A 70 -6.13 22.02 -11.19
CA ALA A 70 -6.70 23.09 -10.36
C ALA A 70 -7.82 22.56 -9.47
N ARG A 71 -7.96 23.22 -8.33
CA ARG A 71 -9.05 22.99 -7.37
C ARG A 71 -9.88 24.27 -7.24
N GLU A 72 -11.16 24.16 -7.54
CA GLU A 72 -12.13 25.24 -7.34
C GLU A 72 -13.23 24.74 -6.39
N GLY A 73 -13.02 24.99 -5.09
CA GLY A 73 -13.87 24.45 -4.04
C GLY A 73 -13.85 22.92 -4.00
N LEU A 74 -14.91 22.29 -4.51
CA LEU A 74 -15.08 20.83 -4.55
C LEU A 74 -14.86 20.25 -5.96
N LEU A 75 -14.50 21.08 -6.93
CA LEU A 75 -14.30 20.68 -8.32
C LEU A 75 -12.81 20.61 -8.64
N TYR A 76 -12.44 19.62 -9.45
CA TYR A 76 -11.09 19.44 -9.97
C TYR A 76 -11.13 19.49 -11.50
N SER A 77 -10.18 20.19 -12.08
CA SER A 77 -9.99 20.24 -13.53
C SER A 77 -8.51 20.13 -13.89
N VAL A 78 -8.24 19.48 -15.01
CA VAL A 78 -6.96 19.56 -15.69
C VAL A 78 -6.91 20.90 -16.40
N VAL A 79 -5.97 21.75 -15.99
CA VAL A 79 -5.76 23.07 -16.58
C VAL A 79 -4.84 22.97 -17.79
N LYS A 80 -3.83 22.10 -17.70
CA LYS A 80 -2.82 21.92 -18.75
C LYS A 80 -2.21 20.53 -18.69
N GLU A 81 -2.05 19.91 -19.86
CA GLU A 81 -1.14 18.78 -20.07
C GLU A 81 0.25 19.36 -20.40
N LEU A 82 1.25 19.00 -19.61
CA LEU A 82 2.59 19.59 -19.67
C LEU A 82 3.58 18.73 -20.44
N GLY A 83 3.39 17.41 -20.44
CA GLY A 83 4.23 16.48 -21.19
C GLY A 83 3.71 15.06 -21.14
N GLU A 84 4.18 14.25 -22.08
CA GLU A 84 3.91 12.81 -22.18
C GLU A 84 5.20 12.08 -22.56
N VAL A 85 5.43 10.91 -21.96
CA VAL A 85 6.49 9.97 -22.33
C VAL A 85 5.92 8.55 -22.42
N SER A 86 6.56 7.69 -23.20
CA SER A 86 6.15 6.29 -23.38
C SER A 86 7.21 5.34 -22.82
N VAL A 87 6.77 4.32 -22.06
CA VAL A 87 7.61 3.22 -21.57
C VAL A 87 7.77 2.08 -22.60
N GLY A 88 7.36 2.33 -23.84
CA GLY A 88 7.45 1.41 -24.97
C GLY A 88 6.14 0.69 -25.29
N ASP A 89 6.10 0.13 -26.51
CA ASP A 89 4.89 -0.47 -27.05
C ASP A 89 4.40 -1.67 -26.23
N ARG A 90 3.06 -1.78 -26.15
CA ARG A 90 2.36 -2.90 -25.48
C ARG A 90 2.73 -3.03 -24.00
N ARG A 91 3.26 -1.99 -23.38
CA ARG A 91 3.61 -1.98 -21.96
C ARG A 91 2.59 -1.18 -21.18
N SER A 92 2.41 -1.51 -19.92
CA SER A 92 1.51 -0.80 -19.01
C SER A 92 2.31 -0.17 -17.87
N VAL A 93 1.89 1.01 -17.44
CA VAL A 93 2.44 1.73 -16.29
C VAL A 93 1.63 1.38 -15.04
N LEU A 94 2.05 0.35 -14.32
CA LEU A 94 1.29 -0.25 -13.22
C LEU A 94 1.46 0.49 -11.89
N GLY A 95 2.56 1.22 -11.72
CA GLY A 95 2.81 2.03 -10.52
C GLY A 95 3.81 3.15 -10.79
N ILE A 96 3.66 4.28 -10.10
CA ILE A 96 4.58 5.42 -10.12
C ILE A 96 4.76 5.85 -8.66
N ASN A 97 6.00 5.95 -8.17
CA ASN A 97 6.27 6.46 -6.82
C ASN A 97 7.49 7.37 -6.85
N ALA A 98 7.42 8.48 -6.12
CA ALA A 98 8.54 9.39 -5.96
C ALA A 98 9.64 8.79 -5.09
N ASP A 99 10.89 9.10 -5.41
CA ASP A 99 12.02 8.90 -4.51
C ASP A 99 12.01 10.02 -3.45
N PRO A 100 11.87 9.71 -2.15
CA PRO A 100 11.83 10.73 -1.12
C PRO A 100 13.23 11.36 -0.84
N PHE A 101 14.30 10.76 -1.35
CA PHE A 101 15.66 11.32 -1.28
C PHE A 101 16.01 12.19 -2.50
N GLU A 102 15.37 11.91 -3.63
CA GLU A 102 15.51 12.66 -4.89
C GLU A 102 14.11 13.10 -5.37
N PRO A 103 13.58 14.24 -4.90
CA PRO A 103 12.16 14.61 -5.07
C PRO A 103 11.70 14.81 -6.52
N ASN A 104 12.65 14.80 -7.47
CA ASN A 104 12.44 14.92 -8.90
C ASN A 104 12.60 13.57 -9.65
N THR A 105 12.92 12.50 -8.94
CA THR A 105 13.08 11.14 -9.46
C THR A 105 11.89 10.28 -9.06
N PHE A 106 11.39 9.48 -10.00
CA PHE A 106 10.28 8.55 -9.78
C PHE A 106 10.66 7.15 -10.28
N PHE A 107 10.19 6.13 -9.56
CA PHE A 107 10.27 4.73 -9.98
C PHE A 107 8.95 4.29 -10.59
N VAL A 108 9.04 3.76 -11.81
CA VAL A 108 7.88 3.41 -12.61
C VAL A 108 7.83 1.89 -12.79
N SER A 109 6.86 1.26 -12.14
CA SER A 109 6.60 -0.18 -12.26
C SER A 109 5.85 -0.47 -13.55
N THR A 110 6.36 -1.42 -14.32
CA THR A 110 5.92 -1.62 -15.70
C THR A 110 5.96 -3.09 -16.10
N SER A 111 5.03 -3.52 -16.93
CA SER A 111 4.95 -4.89 -17.47
C SER A 111 4.13 -4.93 -18.75
N VAL A 112 4.25 -6.02 -19.50
CA VAL A 112 3.36 -6.38 -20.62
C VAL A 112 2.29 -7.32 -20.06
N PRO A 113 1.08 -6.84 -19.75
CA PRO A 113 -0.02 -7.73 -19.37
C PRO A 113 -0.45 -8.56 -20.57
N PHE A 114 -1.04 -9.73 -20.33
CA PHE A 114 -1.49 -10.66 -21.37
C PHE A 114 -0.39 -10.99 -22.38
N TRP A 115 0.86 -11.16 -21.91
CA TRP A 115 2.02 -11.26 -22.80
C TRP A 115 1.94 -12.46 -23.75
N ARG A 116 1.30 -13.57 -23.35
CA ARG A 116 1.06 -14.73 -24.22
C ARG A 116 0.21 -14.35 -25.43
N GLU A 117 -0.91 -13.69 -25.18
CA GLU A 117 -1.83 -13.20 -26.23
C GLU A 117 -1.16 -12.16 -27.14
N ARG A 118 -0.11 -11.51 -26.64
CA ARG A 118 0.70 -10.53 -27.37
C ARG A 118 1.89 -11.13 -28.12
N GLY A 119 2.01 -12.46 -28.15
CA GLY A 119 3.00 -13.20 -28.94
C GLY A 119 4.36 -13.36 -28.27
N PHE A 120 4.48 -13.15 -26.96
CA PHE A 120 5.72 -13.44 -26.24
C PHE A 120 5.88 -14.95 -26.04
N GLY A 121 7.13 -15.44 -26.12
CA GLY A 121 7.47 -16.85 -25.91
C GLY A 121 7.38 -17.27 -24.44
N GLU A 122 7.87 -18.48 -24.13
CA GLU A 122 7.83 -19.04 -22.77
C GLU A 122 8.61 -18.22 -21.73
N ASP A 123 9.57 -17.41 -22.14
CA ASP A 123 10.31 -16.47 -21.29
C ASP A 123 9.54 -15.16 -21.02
N GLY A 124 8.34 -15.00 -21.60
CA GLY A 124 7.52 -13.81 -21.49
C GLY A 124 7.17 -13.42 -20.05
N TRP A 125 7.21 -14.34 -19.08
CA TRP A 125 7.01 -14.03 -17.67
C TRP A 125 8.15 -13.18 -17.06
N GLN A 126 9.28 -13.01 -17.74
CA GLN A 126 10.42 -12.21 -17.27
C GLN A 126 10.36 -10.74 -17.74
N ASN A 127 9.17 -10.25 -18.12
CA ASN A 127 9.02 -8.95 -18.79
C ASN A 127 8.89 -7.73 -17.84
N GLY A 128 8.81 -7.95 -16.53
CA GLY A 128 8.67 -6.89 -15.54
C GLY A 128 9.91 -5.99 -15.46
N ARG A 129 9.69 -4.69 -15.26
CA ARG A 129 10.78 -3.70 -15.10
C ARG A 129 10.40 -2.59 -14.13
N ILE A 130 11.42 -1.95 -13.60
CA ILE A 130 11.33 -0.64 -12.95
C ILE A 130 12.10 0.35 -13.81
N GLU A 131 11.39 1.34 -14.36
CA GLU A 131 12.01 2.46 -15.08
C GLU A 131 12.29 3.62 -14.10
N ARG A 132 13.25 4.49 -14.44
CA ARG A 132 13.44 5.78 -13.76
C ARG A 132 12.81 6.88 -14.61
N LEU A 133 12.07 7.78 -13.97
CA LEU A 133 11.48 8.95 -14.59
C LEU A 133 11.98 10.19 -13.85
N PHE A 134 12.49 11.16 -14.59
CA PHE A 134 12.94 12.44 -14.08
C PHE A 134 11.91 13.53 -14.39
N PHE A 135 11.64 14.37 -13.41
CA PHE A 135 10.89 15.62 -13.55
C PHE A 135 11.87 16.79 -13.46
N LYS A 136 11.76 17.75 -14.37
CA LYS A 136 12.56 18.98 -14.37
C LYS A 136 11.67 20.15 -13.94
N PRO A 137 11.73 20.61 -12.68
CA PRO A 137 10.85 21.67 -12.17
C PRO A 137 10.94 22.98 -12.96
N GLU A 138 12.10 23.30 -13.51
CA GLU A 138 12.39 24.55 -14.20
C GLU A 138 11.69 24.63 -15.56
N THR A 139 11.65 23.50 -16.29
CA THR A 139 11.02 23.40 -17.62
C THR A 139 9.63 22.78 -17.57
N LEU A 140 9.23 22.21 -16.43
CA LEU A 140 8.01 21.41 -16.25
C LEU A 140 7.94 20.21 -17.21
N GLU A 141 9.09 19.59 -17.47
CA GLU A 141 9.22 18.45 -18.37
C GLU A 141 9.41 17.14 -17.61
N ILE A 142 8.98 16.04 -18.22
CA ILE A 142 9.28 14.69 -17.76
C ILE A 142 10.11 13.94 -18.79
N GLN A 143 11.03 13.12 -18.32
CA GLN A 143 11.93 12.34 -19.17
C GLN A 143 12.14 10.95 -18.56
N LEU A 144 11.97 9.90 -19.35
CA LEU A 144 12.41 8.57 -18.94
C LEU A 144 13.93 8.46 -19.07
N ASP A 145 14.55 7.81 -18.09
CA ASP A 145 15.92 7.37 -18.20
C ASP A 145 16.04 6.36 -19.35
N GLU A 146 17.14 6.44 -20.10
CA GLU A 146 17.44 5.46 -21.16
C GLU A 146 17.70 4.07 -20.56
N ILE A 147 18.08 4.05 -19.28
CA ILE A 147 18.50 2.87 -18.55
C ILE A 147 17.48 2.58 -17.43
N ALA A 148 16.74 1.47 -17.56
CA ALA A 148 15.85 0.99 -16.49
C ALA A 148 16.64 0.73 -15.19
N ALA A 149 16.03 0.98 -14.03
CA ALA A 149 16.62 0.62 -12.75
C ALA A 149 16.71 -0.91 -12.57
N VAL A 150 15.66 -1.63 -12.95
CA VAL A 150 15.58 -3.09 -12.79
C VAL A 150 14.91 -3.74 -14.01
N LYS A 151 15.45 -4.86 -14.50
CA LYS A 151 14.88 -5.66 -15.60
C LYS A 151 14.81 -7.16 -15.24
N GLY A 152 13.94 -7.89 -15.93
CA GLY A 152 13.84 -9.35 -15.81
C GLY A 152 12.91 -9.81 -14.68
N LEU A 153 12.06 -8.92 -14.16
CA LEU A 153 11.21 -9.24 -13.02
C LEU A 153 10.03 -10.15 -13.43
N PRO A 154 9.57 -11.04 -12.53
CA PRO A 154 8.44 -11.93 -12.82
C PRO A 154 7.13 -11.16 -13.04
N ALA A 155 6.36 -11.58 -14.04
CA ALA A 155 5.02 -11.11 -14.36
C ALA A 155 4.14 -12.29 -14.82
N SER A 156 2.93 -12.39 -14.26
CA SER A 156 1.93 -13.37 -14.64
C SER A 156 1.56 -13.22 -16.13
N PRO A 157 1.19 -14.32 -16.82
CA PRO A 157 0.67 -14.29 -18.19
C PRO A 157 -0.63 -13.50 -18.37
N THR A 158 -1.31 -13.14 -17.29
CA THR A 158 -2.59 -12.40 -17.35
C THR A 158 -2.39 -10.93 -16.98
N THR A 159 -3.12 -10.41 -16.00
CA THR A 159 -3.11 -9.00 -15.59
C THR A 159 -2.07 -8.69 -14.51
N ALA A 160 -1.50 -9.71 -13.86
CA ALA A 160 -0.65 -9.51 -12.70
C ALA A 160 0.82 -9.25 -13.11
N GLY A 161 1.17 -7.98 -13.27
CA GLY A 161 2.55 -7.54 -13.50
C GLY A 161 3.25 -7.04 -12.24
N VAL A 162 4.40 -6.39 -12.41
CA VAL A 162 5.08 -5.67 -11.32
C VAL A 162 4.23 -4.45 -10.95
N TYR A 163 3.59 -4.47 -9.78
CA TYR A 163 2.56 -3.48 -9.48
C TYR A 163 3.10 -2.18 -8.88
N SER A 164 4.02 -2.26 -7.93
CA SER A 164 4.48 -1.10 -7.17
C SER A 164 5.94 -1.27 -6.78
N ALA A 165 6.66 -0.15 -6.81
CA ALA A 165 8.02 -0.03 -6.31
C ALA A 165 8.12 1.27 -5.51
N ILE A 166 8.50 1.18 -4.24
CA ILE A 166 8.57 2.31 -3.31
C ILE A 166 9.91 2.30 -2.57
N VAL A 167 10.51 3.47 -2.38
CA VAL A 167 11.76 3.57 -1.62
C VAL A 167 11.44 3.50 -0.14
N ASP A 168 12.08 2.56 0.56
CA ASP A 168 12.09 2.50 2.01
C ASP A 168 12.91 3.67 2.56
N PRO A 169 12.30 4.61 3.32
CA PRO A 169 13.01 5.76 3.85
C PRO A 169 14.04 5.41 4.93
N LEU A 170 14.03 4.20 5.51
CA LEU A 170 15.01 3.79 6.52
C LEU A 170 16.29 3.23 5.91
N THR A 171 16.17 2.52 4.78
CA THR A 171 17.29 1.83 4.14
C THR A 171 17.71 2.45 2.81
N ALA A 172 16.90 3.38 2.27
CA ALA A 172 17.02 3.93 0.93
C ALA A 172 16.98 2.88 -0.21
N ARG A 173 16.49 1.67 0.10
CA ARG A 173 16.34 0.57 -0.84
C ARG A 173 14.95 0.57 -1.46
N LEU A 174 14.83 0.01 -2.66
CA LEU A 174 13.57 -0.06 -3.38
C LEU A 174 12.84 -1.36 -3.03
N LEU A 175 11.68 -1.23 -2.41
CA LEU A 175 10.75 -2.34 -2.14
C LEU A 175 9.84 -2.54 -3.34
N ILE A 176 9.88 -3.71 -3.97
CA ILE A 176 9.10 -4.04 -5.18
C ILE A 176 8.08 -5.14 -4.89
N SER A 177 6.80 -4.88 -5.15
CA SER A 177 5.74 -5.87 -5.05
C SER A 177 5.66 -6.73 -6.32
N ILE A 178 5.98 -8.03 -6.17
CA ILE A 178 5.86 -9.03 -7.22
C ILE A 178 4.69 -9.95 -6.90
N PRO A 179 3.64 -10.00 -7.74
CA PRO A 179 2.50 -10.87 -7.48
C PRO A 179 2.87 -12.35 -7.62
N ALA A 180 2.08 -13.20 -6.98
CA ALA A 180 2.05 -14.61 -7.31
C ALA A 180 1.43 -14.82 -8.70
N PHE A 181 1.83 -15.88 -9.38
CA PHE A 181 1.28 -16.25 -10.69
C PHE A 181 -0.03 -17.00 -10.60
N ASN A 182 -0.39 -17.47 -9.41
CA ASN A 182 -1.54 -18.32 -9.18
C ASN A 182 -2.34 -17.89 -7.95
N ASN A 183 -3.46 -18.57 -7.74
CA ASN A 183 -4.45 -18.18 -6.76
C ASN A 183 -4.21 -18.74 -5.35
N GLY A 184 -3.57 -19.90 -5.23
CA GLY A 184 -3.44 -20.64 -3.97
C GLY A 184 -2.28 -21.62 -3.89
N GLY A 185 -1.21 -21.40 -4.66
CA GLY A 185 0.01 -22.22 -4.77
C GLY A 185 -0.01 -23.30 -5.83
N VAL A 186 -1.01 -23.30 -6.70
CA VAL A 186 -1.24 -24.37 -7.67
C VAL A 186 -1.40 -23.75 -9.05
N PRO A 187 -0.54 -24.07 -10.02
CA PRO A 187 -0.71 -23.63 -11.40
C PRO A 187 -1.97 -24.26 -12.01
N THR A 188 -2.53 -23.61 -13.03
CA THR A 188 -3.73 -24.08 -13.74
C THR A 188 -3.47 -24.07 -15.23
N GLU A 189 -4.10 -24.99 -15.96
CA GLU A 189 -3.99 -25.08 -17.42
C GLU A 189 -4.47 -23.79 -18.11
N ASP A 190 -5.51 -23.14 -17.56
CA ASP A 190 -6.12 -21.92 -18.09
C ASP A 190 -5.31 -20.62 -17.86
N GLY A 191 -4.01 -20.73 -17.59
CA GLY A 191 -3.10 -19.58 -17.62
C GLY A 191 -2.50 -19.16 -16.28
N ALA A 192 -2.57 -19.95 -15.20
CA ALA A 192 -1.74 -19.69 -14.03
C ALA A 192 -0.42 -20.48 -14.14
N LEU A 193 0.69 -19.76 -14.32
CA LEU A 193 2.02 -20.36 -14.33
C LEU A 193 2.43 -20.86 -12.93
N PRO A 194 3.34 -21.86 -12.84
CA PRO A 194 4.05 -22.13 -11.61
C PRO A 194 4.77 -20.86 -11.15
N ASP A 195 4.67 -20.52 -9.87
CA ASP A 195 5.43 -19.41 -9.29
C ASP A 195 6.93 -19.59 -9.54
N SER A 196 7.64 -18.48 -9.79
CA SER A 196 9.10 -18.44 -9.69
C SER A 196 9.53 -18.12 -8.26
N VAL A 197 10.81 -18.31 -7.94
CA VAL A 197 11.35 -18.03 -6.60
C VAL A 197 11.16 -16.57 -6.15
N LEU A 198 11.04 -15.61 -7.07
CA LEU A 198 10.82 -14.19 -6.75
C LEU A 198 9.36 -13.75 -6.80
N SER A 199 8.44 -14.63 -7.24
CA SER A 199 7.01 -14.31 -7.29
C SER A 199 6.32 -14.48 -5.94
N GLY A 200 5.23 -13.75 -5.74
CA GLY A 200 4.47 -13.73 -4.49
C GLY A 200 5.29 -13.23 -3.30
N ALA A 201 6.03 -12.13 -3.50
CA ALA A 201 6.99 -11.58 -2.55
C ALA A 201 7.12 -10.05 -2.69
N ILE A 202 7.64 -9.40 -1.65
CA ILE A 202 8.27 -8.09 -1.76
C ILE A 202 9.76 -8.30 -1.94
N LEU A 203 10.35 -7.69 -2.98
CA LEU A 203 11.79 -7.68 -3.19
C LEU A 203 12.41 -6.44 -2.55
N ASP A 204 13.65 -6.58 -2.09
CA ASP A 204 14.50 -5.52 -1.57
C ASP A 204 15.64 -5.26 -2.56
N VAL A 205 15.68 -4.06 -3.15
CA VAL A 205 16.58 -3.75 -4.28
C VAL A 205 17.48 -2.56 -4.01
N ASP A 206 18.80 -2.76 -4.20
CA ASP A 206 19.83 -1.73 -4.07
C ASP A 206 19.95 -0.85 -5.32
N ILE A 207 19.07 0.13 -5.43
CA ILE A 207 19.03 1.06 -6.56
C ILE A 207 20.21 2.05 -6.61
N ARG A 208 21.00 2.16 -5.52
CA ARG A 208 22.07 3.16 -5.36
C ARG A 208 23.43 2.67 -5.88
N ARG A 209 23.56 1.37 -6.16
CA ARG A 209 24.74 0.81 -6.85
C ARG A 209 24.96 1.36 -8.27
N GLY A 210 23.97 2.07 -8.82
CA GLY A 210 24.02 2.63 -10.17
C GLY A 210 23.77 1.57 -11.26
N GLY A 211 23.57 2.04 -12.49
CA GLY A 211 23.28 1.18 -13.64
C GLY A 211 21.90 0.49 -13.61
N THR A 212 21.74 -0.52 -14.46
CA THR A 212 20.59 -1.43 -14.48
C THR A 212 20.92 -2.69 -13.70
N LEU A 213 20.10 -3.00 -12.69
CA LEU A 213 20.06 -4.35 -12.12
C LEU A 213 19.24 -5.26 -13.03
N ARG A 214 19.70 -6.49 -13.22
CA ARG A 214 19.03 -7.46 -14.11
C ARG A 214 18.95 -8.81 -13.44
N VAL A 215 17.73 -9.31 -13.27
CA VAL A 215 17.52 -10.71 -12.93
C VAL A 215 17.72 -11.53 -14.20
N LYS A 216 18.77 -12.36 -14.21
CA LYS A 216 18.99 -13.36 -15.25
C LYS A 216 18.54 -14.70 -14.71
N TRP A 217 17.88 -15.50 -15.54
CA TRP A 217 17.26 -16.74 -15.11
C TRP A 217 17.95 -17.94 -15.75
N SER A 218 18.09 -19.04 -15.00
CA SER A 218 18.66 -20.30 -15.49
C SER A 218 17.79 -21.01 -16.54
N SER A 219 16.49 -20.68 -16.59
CA SER A 219 15.52 -21.35 -17.45
C SER A 219 14.40 -20.39 -17.86
N SER A 220 13.80 -20.65 -19.03
CA SER A 220 12.54 -20.04 -19.45
C SER A 220 11.33 -20.66 -18.74
N ASN A 221 11.45 -21.80 -18.08
CA ASN A 221 10.35 -22.40 -17.32
C ASN A 221 10.39 -21.91 -15.86
N PRO A 222 9.38 -21.15 -15.38
CA PRO A 222 9.40 -20.57 -14.02
C PRO A 222 9.43 -21.64 -12.91
N LYS A 223 8.98 -22.88 -13.19
CA LYS A 223 9.00 -24.01 -12.24
C LYS A 223 10.40 -24.50 -11.88
N VAL A 224 11.41 -24.17 -12.66
CA VAL A 224 12.80 -24.60 -12.41
C VAL A 224 13.78 -23.44 -12.56
N ALA A 225 13.28 -22.24 -12.85
CA ALA A 225 14.09 -21.07 -13.03
C ALA A 225 14.58 -20.56 -11.69
N VAL A 226 15.90 -20.53 -11.54
CA VAL A 226 16.58 -19.87 -10.43
C VAL A 226 17.28 -18.61 -10.96
N PRO A 227 17.26 -17.50 -10.20
CA PRO A 227 18.06 -16.33 -10.48
C PRO A 227 19.55 -16.71 -10.50
N LEU A 228 20.28 -16.29 -11.53
CA LEU A 228 21.70 -16.56 -11.68
C LEU A 228 22.51 -15.61 -10.80
N ASP A 229 23.53 -16.12 -10.12
CA ASP A 229 24.43 -15.27 -9.36
C ASP A 229 25.33 -14.45 -10.30
N THR A 230 24.92 -13.23 -10.59
CA THR A 230 25.68 -12.28 -11.42
C THR A 230 25.86 -10.96 -10.71
N PRO A 231 26.91 -10.18 -11.03
CA PRO A 231 27.11 -8.86 -10.45
C PRO A 231 25.89 -7.94 -10.61
N GLU A 232 25.19 -8.02 -11.74
CA GLU A 232 23.98 -7.22 -12.01
C GLU A 232 22.74 -7.68 -11.20
N GLN A 233 22.80 -8.85 -10.56
CA GLN A 233 21.75 -9.37 -9.68
C GLN A 233 22.08 -9.20 -8.19
N SER A 234 23.36 -9.06 -7.83
CA SER A 234 23.89 -9.02 -6.45
C SER A 234 23.34 -7.89 -5.53
N GLY A 235 22.31 -7.16 -5.96
CA GLY A 235 21.58 -6.16 -5.17
C GLY A 235 20.08 -6.44 -5.07
N ILE A 236 19.58 -7.60 -5.48
CA ILE A 236 18.17 -8.00 -5.43
C ILE A 236 18.03 -9.15 -4.44
N ALA A 237 17.26 -8.94 -3.37
CA ALA A 237 16.93 -9.95 -2.38
C ALA A 237 15.42 -10.02 -2.16
N ILE A 238 14.95 -11.08 -1.50
CA ILE A 238 13.58 -11.13 -1.01
C ILE A 238 13.51 -10.39 0.33
N TYR A 239 12.62 -9.40 0.43
CA TYR A 239 12.31 -8.70 1.67
C TYR A 239 11.32 -9.51 2.52
N ALA A 240 10.22 -9.94 1.92
CA ALA A 240 9.14 -10.66 2.59
C ALA A 240 8.37 -11.54 1.61
N GLU A 241 7.70 -12.57 2.10
CA GLU A 241 7.15 -13.64 1.28
C GLU A 241 5.69 -13.96 1.59
N GLY A 242 5.07 -14.77 0.75
CA GLY A 242 3.72 -15.27 0.99
C GLY A 242 2.63 -14.24 0.75
N ILE A 243 2.85 -13.37 -0.24
CA ILE A 243 1.89 -12.35 -0.69
C ILE A 243 1.30 -12.81 -2.02
N ARG A 244 -0.01 -12.80 -2.17
CA ARG A 244 -0.67 -13.21 -3.42
C ARG A 244 -0.67 -12.08 -4.45
N SER A 245 -1.19 -10.93 -4.07
CA SER A 245 -1.38 -9.79 -4.96
C SER A 245 -1.51 -8.50 -4.16
N ALA A 246 -0.47 -7.66 -4.20
CA ALA A 246 -0.46 -6.34 -3.59
C ALA A 246 -0.21 -5.26 -4.63
N PHE A 247 -1.25 -4.52 -5.03
CA PHE A 247 -1.17 -3.52 -6.10
C PHE A 247 -0.35 -2.28 -5.73
N GLN A 248 -0.32 -1.94 -4.44
CA GLN A 248 0.40 -0.77 -3.95
C GLN A 248 0.96 -1.07 -2.56
N VAL A 249 2.14 -0.55 -2.28
CA VAL A 249 2.72 -0.50 -0.94
C VAL A 249 2.69 0.95 -0.48
N ALA A 250 2.16 1.18 0.72
CA ALA A 250 2.12 2.51 1.33
C ALA A 250 3.07 2.55 2.53
N ILE A 251 3.88 3.60 2.62
CA ILE A 251 4.79 3.80 3.75
C ILE A 251 4.13 4.79 4.71
N SER A 252 3.88 4.35 5.94
CA SER A 252 3.32 5.20 7.00
C SER A 252 4.24 6.37 7.35
N ARG A 253 3.72 7.37 8.06
CA ARG A 253 4.56 8.44 8.62
C ARG A 253 5.71 7.91 9.50
N PHE A 254 5.55 6.76 10.13
CA PHE A 254 6.59 6.11 10.95
C PHE A 254 7.48 5.16 10.14
N ASN A 255 7.60 5.37 8.83
CA ASN A 255 8.50 4.63 7.94
C ASN A 255 8.24 3.11 7.84
N ARG A 256 7.09 2.64 8.32
CA ARG A 256 6.70 1.23 8.22
C ARG A 256 5.91 0.97 6.92
N PRO A 257 6.26 -0.06 6.11
CA PRO A 257 5.51 -0.44 4.92
C PRO A 257 4.24 -1.22 5.26
N PHE A 258 3.16 -0.87 4.58
CA PHE A 258 1.86 -1.52 4.66
C PHE A 258 1.32 -1.81 3.27
N LEU A 259 0.57 -2.90 3.16
CA LEU A 259 -0.16 -3.22 1.94
C LEU A 259 -1.46 -3.95 2.28
N VAL A 260 -2.32 -4.05 1.26
CA VAL A 260 -3.48 -4.93 1.29
C VAL A 260 -3.23 -6.06 0.29
N ASP A 261 -3.15 -7.29 0.79
CA ASP A 261 -2.93 -8.50 -0.02
C ASP A 261 -4.27 -9.14 -0.37
N GLY A 262 -4.53 -9.31 -1.67
CA GLY A 262 -5.78 -9.83 -2.18
C GLY A 262 -6.03 -11.28 -1.76
N GLY A 263 -7.21 -11.54 -1.19
CA GLY A 263 -7.64 -12.88 -0.76
C GLY A 263 -7.94 -13.84 -1.91
N ALA A 264 -7.61 -15.13 -1.74
CA ALA A 264 -7.80 -16.14 -2.79
C ALA A 264 -9.27 -16.28 -3.23
N ASN A 265 -9.49 -16.49 -4.53
CA ASN A 265 -10.83 -16.46 -5.13
C ASN A 265 -11.35 -17.86 -5.46
N VAL A 266 -12.62 -18.13 -5.17
CA VAL A 266 -13.30 -19.35 -5.65
C VAL A 266 -13.36 -19.36 -7.19
N GLY A 267 -13.13 -20.54 -7.80
CA GLY A 267 -13.17 -20.73 -9.25
C GLY A 267 -11.95 -20.19 -10.02
N ARG A 268 -10.88 -19.77 -9.33
CA ARG A 268 -9.64 -19.25 -9.94
C ARG A 268 -8.45 -20.18 -9.73
N GLY A 269 -8.68 -21.49 -9.67
CA GLY A 269 -7.67 -22.50 -9.38
C GLY A 269 -7.81 -23.12 -7.99
N GLU A 270 -6.80 -23.87 -7.57
CA GLU A 270 -6.83 -24.68 -6.35
C GLU A 270 -5.99 -24.07 -5.22
N ARG A 271 -6.27 -24.52 -3.99
CA ARG A 271 -5.38 -24.30 -2.85
C ARG A 271 -4.43 -25.47 -2.67
N SER A 272 -3.18 -25.16 -2.39
CA SER A 272 -2.15 -26.11 -2.04
C SER A 272 -2.37 -26.62 -0.61
N LEU A 273 -2.39 -27.94 -0.42
CA LEU A 273 -2.44 -28.61 0.89
C LEU A 273 -1.08 -29.17 1.30
N SER A 274 -0.25 -29.48 0.30
CA SER A 274 1.15 -29.86 0.41
C SER A 274 1.84 -29.61 -0.93
N CYS A 275 3.11 -29.99 -1.08
CA CYS A 275 3.84 -29.78 -2.34
C CYS A 275 3.24 -30.59 -3.50
N PHE A 276 2.46 -31.63 -3.18
CA PHE A 276 1.93 -32.59 -4.14
C PHE A 276 0.40 -32.73 -4.09
N ARG A 277 -0.25 -32.15 -3.06
CA ARG A 277 -1.70 -32.24 -2.90
C ARG A 277 -2.33 -30.86 -2.98
N SER A 278 -3.48 -30.81 -3.64
CA SER A 278 -4.29 -29.61 -3.77
C SER A 278 -5.76 -29.96 -3.71
N ARG A 279 -6.60 -28.94 -3.55
CA ARG A 279 -8.06 -29.07 -3.69
C ARG A 279 -8.65 -27.75 -4.16
N PRO A 280 -9.82 -27.77 -4.82
CA PRO A 280 -10.54 -26.55 -5.14
C PRO A 280 -10.84 -25.70 -3.90
N PHE A 281 -10.88 -24.38 -4.09
CA PHE A 281 -11.45 -23.46 -3.11
C PHE A 281 -12.96 -23.67 -3.05
N LEU A 282 -13.51 -23.84 -1.84
CA LEU A 282 -14.98 -23.91 -1.61
C LEU A 282 -15.59 -22.52 -1.34
N LYS A 283 -14.75 -21.55 -0.98
CA LYS A 283 -15.13 -20.15 -0.75
C LYS A 283 -13.98 -19.23 -1.11
N SER A 284 -14.29 -17.97 -1.43
CA SER A 284 -13.27 -16.91 -1.49
C SER A 284 -12.81 -16.54 -0.08
N PHE A 285 -11.57 -16.06 0.03
CA PHE A 285 -10.97 -15.56 1.25
C PHE A 285 -10.90 -14.03 1.24
N PRO A 286 -10.95 -13.38 2.43
CA PRO A 286 -10.89 -11.93 2.55
C PRO A 286 -9.50 -11.39 2.20
N ASP A 287 -9.44 -10.10 1.89
CA ASP A 287 -8.18 -9.39 1.75
C ASP A 287 -7.53 -9.19 3.13
N LYS A 288 -6.20 -9.19 3.15
CA LYS A 288 -5.37 -9.08 4.35
C LYS A 288 -4.74 -7.70 4.43
N VAL A 289 -4.89 -7.00 5.55
CA VAL A 289 -4.07 -5.82 5.85
C VAL A 289 -2.81 -6.28 6.56
N ILE A 290 -1.64 -6.01 5.97
CA ILE A 290 -0.35 -6.44 6.55
C ILE A 290 0.58 -5.24 6.75
N ARG A 291 1.30 -5.26 7.88
CA ARG A 291 2.54 -4.49 8.07
C ARG A 291 3.66 -5.38 7.58
N VAL A 292 4.32 -5.01 6.49
CA VAL A 292 5.41 -5.81 5.92
C VAL A 292 6.65 -5.64 6.78
N ARG A 293 7.35 -6.74 7.06
CA ARG A 293 8.62 -6.77 7.78
C ARG A 293 9.57 -7.75 7.07
N ARG A 294 10.86 -7.48 7.18
CA ARG A 294 11.92 -8.31 6.58
C ARG A 294 11.84 -9.74 7.13
N GLY A 295 11.98 -10.74 6.26
CA GLY A 295 12.02 -12.16 6.61
C GLY A 295 10.66 -12.81 6.91
N GLU A 296 9.56 -12.06 6.96
CA GLU A 296 8.25 -12.60 7.31
C GLU A 296 7.55 -13.33 6.15
N TYR A 297 6.74 -14.33 6.50
CA TYR A 297 5.92 -15.10 5.56
C TYR A 297 4.41 -14.93 5.82
N TYR A 298 3.66 -14.42 4.83
CA TYR A 298 2.23 -14.05 4.98
C TYR A 298 1.23 -15.09 4.44
N GLY A 299 1.67 -16.34 4.21
CA GLY A 299 0.78 -17.49 4.07
C GLY A 299 0.31 -17.83 2.65
N HIS A 300 0.64 -17.05 1.61
CA HIS A 300 0.49 -17.50 0.24
C HIS A 300 1.61 -18.51 -0.11
N PRO A 301 1.29 -19.72 -0.58
CA PRO A 301 2.29 -20.73 -0.87
C PRO A 301 3.10 -20.39 -2.14
N ASN A 302 4.39 -20.70 -2.12
CA ASN A 302 5.27 -20.72 -3.29
C ASN A 302 6.10 -22.00 -3.25
N ARG A 303 5.76 -22.97 -4.11
CA ARG A 303 6.39 -24.29 -4.10
C ARG A 303 7.87 -24.27 -4.49
N GLN A 304 8.36 -23.22 -5.16
CA GLN A 304 9.80 -23.07 -5.44
C GLN A 304 10.61 -22.70 -4.21
N ARG A 305 9.96 -22.13 -3.19
CA ARG A 305 10.55 -21.81 -1.88
C ARG A 305 10.16 -22.85 -0.82
N GLU A 306 9.72 -24.03 -1.23
CA GLU A 306 9.24 -25.10 -0.35
C GLU A 306 8.03 -24.69 0.54
N GLN A 307 7.39 -23.57 0.22
CA GLN A 307 6.20 -23.06 0.89
C GLN A 307 4.97 -23.71 0.28
N CYS A 308 4.65 -24.90 0.76
CA CYS A 308 3.74 -25.79 0.05
C CYS A 308 2.28 -25.77 0.50
N THR A 309 1.94 -24.99 1.51
CA THR A 309 0.59 -25.02 2.11
C THR A 309 -0.04 -23.63 2.08
N PHE A 310 -1.27 -23.56 1.57
CA PHE A 310 -2.07 -22.36 1.67
C PHE A 310 -2.56 -22.17 3.12
N ILE A 311 -2.19 -21.06 3.74
CA ILE A 311 -2.64 -20.70 5.08
C ILE A 311 -3.82 -19.74 4.95
N SER A 312 -4.97 -20.13 5.52
CA SER A 312 -6.16 -19.28 5.50
C SER A 312 -5.91 -18.02 6.34
N PRO A 313 -6.25 -16.81 5.86
CA PRO A 313 -6.16 -15.59 6.66
C PRO A 313 -7.20 -15.50 7.78
N GLU A 314 -8.17 -16.42 7.80
CA GLU A 314 -9.20 -16.51 8.84
C GLU A 314 -8.77 -17.42 10.00
N ILE A 315 -7.61 -18.08 9.90
CA ILE A 315 -7.08 -18.89 10.99
C ILE A 315 -6.83 -17.99 12.20
N LYS A 316 -7.24 -18.44 13.39
CA LYS A 316 -6.95 -17.74 14.64
C LYS A 316 -5.43 -17.63 14.83
N PRO A 317 -4.87 -16.46 15.19
CA PRO A 317 -3.43 -16.27 15.32
C PRO A 317 -2.73 -17.32 16.19
N GLU A 318 -3.38 -17.75 17.27
CA GLU A 318 -2.85 -18.73 18.23
C GLU A 318 -2.70 -20.11 17.59
N VAL A 319 -3.69 -20.50 16.78
CA VAL A 319 -3.67 -21.76 16.01
C VAL A 319 -2.67 -21.67 14.85
N ALA A 320 -2.55 -20.49 14.24
CA ALA A 320 -1.60 -20.26 13.16
C ALA A 320 -0.17 -20.47 13.62
N ARG A 321 0.20 -19.88 14.77
CA ARG A 321 1.54 -19.98 15.36
C ARG A 321 1.91 -21.41 15.73
N SER A 322 0.98 -22.20 16.24
CA SER A 322 1.25 -23.59 16.61
C SER A 322 1.35 -24.53 15.40
N ARG A 323 0.50 -24.31 14.37
CA ARG A 323 0.41 -25.21 13.22
C ARG A 323 1.37 -24.86 12.07
N PHE A 324 1.74 -23.59 11.95
CA PHE A 324 2.56 -23.08 10.86
C PHE A 324 3.68 -22.18 11.41
N PRO A 325 4.76 -22.78 11.98
CA PRO A 325 5.92 -22.01 12.41
C PRO A 325 6.45 -21.11 11.28
N GLY A 326 6.77 -19.86 11.60
CA GLY A 326 7.23 -18.86 10.63
C GLY A 326 6.12 -18.13 9.84
N TYR A 327 4.85 -18.52 9.99
CA TYR A 327 3.73 -17.74 9.45
C TYR A 327 3.46 -16.50 10.30
N THR A 328 3.28 -15.37 9.62
CA THR A 328 2.90 -14.10 10.22
C THR A 328 1.45 -13.74 9.90
N PRO A 329 0.56 -13.77 10.91
CA PRO A 329 -0.83 -13.38 10.75
C PRO A 329 -0.96 -11.93 10.24
N PRO A 330 -1.97 -11.63 9.42
CA PRO A 330 -2.27 -10.26 9.06
C PRO A 330 -2.68 -9.46 10.30
N LEU A 331 -2.60 -8.12 10.22
CA LEU A 331 -3.11 -7.25 11.29
C LEU A 331 -4.61 -7.47 11.49
N PHE A 332 -5.33 -7.60 10.37
CA PHE A 332 -6.72 -8.02 10.31
C PHE A 332 -7.10 -8.31 8.85
N THR A 333 -8.32 -8.80 8.65
CA THR A 333 -8.90 -9.02 7.32
C THR A 333 -10.13 -8.14 7.12
N ASN A 334 -10.50 -7.86 5.88
CA ASN A 334 -11.74 -7.13 5.59
C ASN A 334 -13.01 -7.99 5.75
N MET A 335 -12.93 -9.21 6.30
CA MET A 335 -14.06 -10.14 6.42
C MET A 335 -15.25 -9.56 7.20
N GLU A 336 -15.00 -8.91 8.34
CA GLU A 336 -16.09 -8.32 9.12
C GLU A 336 -16.81 -7.22 8.33
N ALA A 337 -16.03 -6.39 7.63
CA ALA A 337 -16.56 -5.35 6.76
C ALA A 337 -17.31 -5.94 5.55
N ILE A 338 -16.86 -7.06 4.99
CA ILE A 338 -17.58 -7.79 3.94
C ILE A 338 -18.93 -8.31 4.48
N ARG A 339 -18.97 -8.89 5.68
CA ARG A 339 -20.21 -9.41 6.30
C ARG A 339 -21.23 -8.31 6.60
N LYS A 340 -20.77 -7.14 7.04
CA LYS A 340 -21.60 -5.94 7.20
C LYS A 340 -21.98 -5.30 5.86
N GLY A 341 -21.32 -5.74 4.77
CA GLY A 341 -21.44 -5.18 3.44
C GLY A 341 -20.84 -3.77 3.34
N ASP A 342 -19.90 -3.39 4.20
CA ASP A 342 -19.23 -2.10 4.06
C ASP A 342 -18.22 -2.16 2.90
N VAL A 343 -17.62 -3.32 2.65
CA VAL A 343 -16.51 -3.50 1.70
C VAL A 343 -16.75 -4.75 0.85
N GLY A 344 -16.35 -4.71 -0.41
CA GLY A 344 -16.29 -5.85 -1.33
C GLY A 344 -15.01 -6.67 -1.19
N SER A 345 -14.84 -7.65 -2.07
CA SER A 345 -13.62 -8.42 -2.21
C SER A 345 -12.77 -7.86 -3.35
N GLY A 346 -11.50 -7.52 -3.12
CA GLY A 346 -10.59 -7.06 -4.17
C GLY A 346 -10.13 -5.62 -3.98
N THR A 347 -9.63 -5.30 -2.79
CA THR A 347 -9.01 -4.00 -2.54
C THR A 347 -7.78 -3.82 -3.44
N VAL A 348 -7.75 -2.74 -4.20
CA VAL A 348 -6.65 -2.35 -5.08
C VAL A 348 -6.30 -0.88 -4.84
N GLY A 349 -5.00 -0.59 -4.74
CA GLY A 349 -4.52 0.73 -4.36
C GLY A 349 -4.66 1.01 -2.86
N VAL A 350 -3.61 1.57 -2.28
CA VAL A 350 -3.56 1.98 -0.87
C VAL A 350 -2.74 3.25 -0.70
N ALA A 351 -3.15 4.12 0.23
CA ALA A 351 -2.41 5.32 0.57
C ALA A 351 -2.69 5.72 2.03
N PHE A 352 -1.75 6.35 2.70
CA PHE A 352 -1.99 6.91 4.03
C PHE A 352 -2.70 8.27 3.94
N TYR A 353 -3.70 8.47 4.80
CA TYR A 353 -4.32 9.77 4.99
C TYR A 353 -3.58 10.54 6.09
N GLU A 354 -2.79 11.54 5.71
CA GLU A 354 -1.95 12.30 6.68
C GLU A 354 -2.48 13.70 7.00
N SER A 355 -3.56 14.13 6.35
CA SER A 355 -4.19 15.43 6.58
C SER A 355 -4.89 15.47 7.95
N ASN A 356 -4.69 16.58 8.65
CA ASN A 356 -5.39 16.96 9.87
C ASN A 356 -6.71 17.69 9.60
N LEU A 357 -7.14 17.83 8.33
CA LEU A 357 -8.47 18.34 8.02
C LEU A 357 -9.55 17.45 8.66
N PHE A 358 -9.29 16.13 8.69
CA PHE A 358 -10.07 15.13 9.42
C PHE A 358 -9.18 14.38 10.45
N PRO A 359 -8.97 14.92 11.67
CA PRO A 359 -7.99 14.40 12.62
C PRO A 359 -8.17 12.92 12.97
N GLY A 360 -9.42 12.47 13.09
CA GLY A 360 -9.74 11.07 13.41
C GLY A 360 -9.31 10.06 12.34
N PHE A 361 -8.93 10.53 11.14
CA PHE A 361 -8.42 9.69 10.05
C PHE A 361 -6.92 9.85 9.83
N ARG A 362 -6.26 10.80 10.49
CA ARG A 362 -4.84 11.02 10.30
C ARG A 362 -4.04 9.76 10.69
N GLY A 363 -3.17 9.29 9.80
CA GLY A 363 -2.45 8.02 9.92
C GLY A 363 -3.27 6.77 9.59
N THR A 364 -4.50 6.92 9.08
CA THR A 364 -5.32 5.79 8.62
C THR A 364 -4.87 5.33 7.24
N LEU A 365 -4.77 4.02 7.04
CA LEU A 365 -4.55 3.45 5.73
C LEU A 365 -5.87 3.51 4.95
N LEU A 366 -5.88 4.21 3.82
CA LEU A 366 -6.96 4.15 2.86
C LEU A 366 -6.68 3.04 1.86
N GLY A 367 -7.73 2.36 1.41
CA GLY A 367 -7.66 1.48 0.26
C GLY A 367 -8.90 1.63 -0.61
N SER A 368 -8.79 1.20 -1.85
CA SER A 368 -9.90 1.26 -2.78
C SER A 368 -10.45 -0.13 -3.02
N ASP A 369 -11.71 -0.32 -2.64
CA ASP A 369 -12.49 -1.50 -2.97
C ASP A 369 -12.96 -1.34 -4.42
N SER A 370 -12.15 -1.80 -5.37
CA SER A 370 -12.47 -1.73 -6.80
C SER A 370 -12.79 -3.11 -7.32
N VAL A 371 -13.87 -3.22 -8.09
CA VAL A 371 -14.02 -4.35 -8.98
C VAL A 371 -13.15 -4.03 -10.21
N LEU A 372 -12.01 -4.72 -10.36
CA LEU A 372 -11.37 -4.84 -11.66
C LEU A 372 -12.34 -5.62 -12.56
N VAL A 373 -13.34 -4.94 -13.13
CA VAL A 373 -14.33 -5.54 -14.02
C VAL A 373 -13.64 -5.88 -15.34
N PHE A 374 -13.09 -7.09 -15.42
CA PHE A 374 -13.03 -7.85 -16.67
C PHE A 374 -14.03 -9.02 -16.66
N GLU A 375 -14.74 -9.24 -15.56
CA GLU A 375 -15.82 -10.23 -15.47
C GLU A 375 -17.17 -9.54 -15.32
N SER A 376 -17.88 -9.42 -16.44
CA SER A 376 -19.31 -9.16 -16.46
C SER A 376 -20.06 -10.37 -15.88
N GLY A 377 -21.03 -10.15 -14.99
CA GLY A 377 -22.05 -11.17 -14.71
C GLY A 377 -22.31 -11.59 -13.27
N ARG A 378 -21.76 -10.92 -12.24
CA ARG A 378 -22.19 -11.18 -10.85
C ARG A 378 -23.13 -10.09 -10.35
N GLU A 379 -24.43 -10.34 -10.47
CA GLU A 379 -25.49 -9.59 -9.79
C GLU A 379 -25.28 -9.65 -8.27
N GLY A 380 -25.49 -8.53 -7.57
CA GLY A 380 -25.46 -8.44 -6.10
C GLY A 380 -24.18 -7.90 -5.45
N ARG A 381 -23.13 -7.54 -6.21
CA ARG A 381 -21.96 -6.86 -5.63
C ARG A 381 -22.27 -5.38 -5.34
N LYS A 382 -21.98 -4.93 -4.11
CA LYS A 382 -22.06 -3.51 -3.73
C LYS A 382 -21.14 -2.67 -4.61
N ALA A 383 -21.53 -1.41 -4.82
CA ALA A 383 -20.76 -0.47 -5.63
C ALA A 383 -19.33 -0.35 -5.08
N PRO A 384 -18.29 -0.29 -5.93
CA PRO A 384 -16.92 -0.07 -5.47
C PRO A 384 -16.81 1.25 -4.67
N GLY A 385 -15.78 1.40 -3.82
CA GLY A 385 -15.62 2.63 -3.04
C GLY A 385 -14.31 2.79 -2.29
N LEU A 386 -14.21 3.89 -1.55
CA LEU A 386 -13.07 4.23 -0.71
C LEU A 386 -13.28 3.62 0.68
N VAL A 387 -12.27 2.92 1.18
CA VAL A 387 -12.28 2.22 2.46
C VAL A 387 -11.20 2.81 3.35
N ALA A 388 -11.52 3.00 4.63
CA ALA A 388 -10.58 3.37 5.67
C ALA A 388 -10.30 2.15 6.57
N TYR A 389 -9.04 1.76 6.66
CA TYR A 389 -8.52 0.68 7.49
C TYR A 389 -7.93 1.27 8.76
N SER A 390 -8.71 1.24 9.85
CA SER A 390 -8.22 1.69 11.15
C SER A 390 -7.29 0.64 11.72
N LEU A 391 -5.97 0.89 11.66
CA LEU A 391 -4.96 -0.04 12.16
C LEU A 391 -5.08 -0.28 13.68
N LYS A 392 -5.42 0.76 14.44
CA LYS A 392 -5.62 0.68 15.91
C LYS A 392 -6.85 -0.14 16.29
N LYS A 393 -7.97 0.07 15.59
CA LYS A 393 -9.23 -0.62 15.88
C LYS A 393 -9.38 -1.94 15.12
N GLN A 394 -8.48 -2.22 14.18
CA GLN A 394 -8.51 -3.41 13.31
C GLN A 394 -9.84 -3.57 12.55
N VAL A 395 -10.42 -2.45 12.10
CA VAL A 395 -11.68 -2.43 11.35
C VAL A 395 -11.51 -1.72 10.01
N ALA A 396 -12.30 -2.16 9.03
CA ALA A 396 -12.44 -1.49 7.74
C ALA A 396 -13.84 -0.87 7.64
N VAL A 397 -13.93 0.38 7.22
CA VAL A 397 -15.19 1.11 7.07
C VAL A 397 -15.20 1.80 5.71
N ARG A 398 -16.35 1.82 5.03
CA ARG A 398 -16.53 2.59 3.81
C ARG A 398 -16.67 4.07 4.11
N VAL A 399 -15.92 4.89 3.39
CA VAL A 399 -15.82 6.33 3.66
C VAL A 399 -16.11 7.21 2.45
N GLY A 400 -16.14 6.63 1.24
CA GLY A 400 -16.56 7.30 0.01
C GLY A 400 -16.94 6.30 -1.08
N GLY A 401 -17.48 6.78 -2.20
CA GLY A 401 -17.82 5.98 -3.39
C GLY A 401 -16.72 5.97 -4.46
N THR A 402 -15.69 6.81 -4.33
CA THR A 402 -14.54 6.80 -5.24
C THR A 402 -13.67 5.57 -5.01
N ALA A 403 -13.52 4.75 -6.06
CA ALA A 403 -12.55 3.65 -6.12
C ALA A 403 -11.68 3.78 -7.37
N GLY A 404 -10.60 3.01 -7.44
CA GLY A 404 -9.64 2.94 -8.54
C GLY A 404 -8.49 1.98 -8.27
N THR A 405 -7.65 1.70 -9.25
CA THR A 405 -6.54 0.73 -9.15
C THR A 405 -5.34 1.24 -8.35
N CYS A 406 -5.26 2.55 -8.15
CA CYS A 406 -4.20 3.25 -7.44
C CYS A 406 -4.82 4.44 -6.71
N LEU A 407 -4.31 4.72 -5.50
CA LEU A 407 -4.71 5.88 -4.71
C LEU A 407 -3.52 6.84 -4.52
N ALA A 408 -3.82 8.14 -4.50
CA ALA A 408 -2.90 9.20 -4.07
C ALA A 408 -3.66 10.24 -3.23
N VAL A 409 -3.05 10.73 -2.15
CA VAL A 409 -3.64 11.75 -1.27
C VAL A 409 -2.87 13.04 -1.42
N ASN A 410 -3.55 14.12 -1.83
CA ASN A 410 -2.90 15.43 -2.01
C ASN A 410 -2.72 16.19 -0.70
N ILE A 411 -2.07 17.35 -0.80
CA ILE A 411 -1.83 18.23 0.36
C ILE A 411 -3.13 18.68 1.05
N PHE A 412 -4.26 18.75 0.36
CA PHE A 412 -5.53 19.16 0.97
C PHE A 412 -6.30 18.00 1.61
N GLY A 413 -5.76 16.78 1.56
CA GLY A 413 -6.43 15.57 2.03
C GLY A 413 -7.49 15.04 1.07
N ASP A 414 -7.48 15.45 -0.20
CA ASP A 414 -8.34 14.85 -1.22
C ASP A 414 -7.67 13.59 -1.79
N VAL A 415 -8.48 12.58 -2.05
CA VAL A 415 -8.01 11.26 -2.50
C VAL A 415 -8.29 11.11 -3.99
N PHE A 416 -7.24 10.98 -4.79
CA PHE A 416 -7.33 10.69 -6.22
C PHE A 416 -7.30 9.18 -6.44
N ALA A 417 -8.14 8.68 -7.35
CA ALA A 417 -8.20 7.27 -7.68
C ALA A 417 -8.24 7.05 -9.20
N ALA A 418 -7.37 6.19 -9.72
CA ALA A 418 -7.34 5.82 -11.14
C ALA A 418 -8.49 4.84 -11.47
N GLN A 419 -9.55 5.31 -12.14
CA GLN A 419 -10.74 4.52 -12.44
C GLN A 419 -10.60 3.81 -13.78
N ALA A 420 -9.84 2.72 -13.80
CA ALA A 420 -9.52 1.99 -15.03
C ALA A 420 -10.75 1.61 -15.89
N PRO A 421 -11.83 0.98 -15.35
CA PRO A 421 -13.00 0.63 -16.17
C PRO A 421 -13.70 1.85 -16.80
N ASN A 422 -13.63 3.01 -16.13
CA ASN A 422 -14.33 4.23 -16.55
C ASN A 422 -13.43 5.18 -17.36
N ARG A 423 -12.13 4.88 -17.50
CA ARG A 423 -11.13 5.78 -18.12
C ARG A 423 -11.11 7.18 -17.48
N THR A 424 -11.37 7.27 -16.19
CA THR A 424 -11.47 8.55 -15.46
C THR A 424 -10.50 8.58 -14.27
N ILE A 425 -10.32 9.75 -13.67
CA ILE A 425 -9.75 9.88 -12.33
C ILE A 425 -10.86 10.36 -11.40
N GLY A 426 -11.21 9.52 -10.42
CA GLY A 426 -12.13 9.90 -9.36
C GLY A 426 -11.40 10.72 -8.30
N VAL A 427 -12.10 11.65 -7.66
CA VAL A 427 -11.57 12.44 -6.55
C VAL A 427 -12.56 12.40 -5.39
N ALA A 428 -12.12 11.92 -4.23
CA ALA A 428 -12.88 11.94 -3.00
C ALA A 428 -12.41 13.10 -2.13
N VAL A 429 -13.29 14.09 -1.90
CA VAL A 429 -12.99 15.32 -1.15
C VAL A 429 -13.56 15.21 0.27
N PRO A 430 -12.79 15.49 1.34
CA PRO A 430 -13.28 15.42 2.71
C PRO A 430 -14.53 16.29 2.95
N LYS A 431 -15.57 15.66 3.49
CA LYS A 431 -16.81 16.31 3.90
C LYS A 431 -16.67 16.87 5.32
N VAL A 432 -15.98 17.99 5.42
CA VAL A 432 -15.84 18.75 6.67
C VAL A 432 -16.78 19.95 6.71
N GLY A 433 -17.42 20.19 7.86
CA GLY A 433 -18.35 21.31 8.06
C GLY A 433 -17.63 22.67 8.04
N PRO A 434 -18.38 23.79 7.85
CA PRO A 434 -17.81 25.13 7.77
C PRO A 434 -16.93 25.51 8.97
N ALA A 435 -17.35 25.14 10.19
CA ALA A 435 -16.56 25.38 11.40
C ALA A 435 -15.17 24.73 11.33
N ARG A 436 -15.07 23.50 10.82
CA ARG A 436 -13.78 22.81 10.68
C ARG A 436 -12.95 23.40 9.53
N ARG A 437 -13.59 23.78 8.42
CA ARG A 437 -12.92 24.46 7.29
C ARG A 437 -12.47 25.89 7.60
N GLY A 438 -13.06 26.55 8.58
CA GLY A 438 -12.66 27.88 9.04
C GLY A 438 -11.76 27.85 10.27
N ALA A 439 -11.58 26.68 10.89
CA ALA A 439 -10.75 26.54 12.08
C ALA A 439 -9.29 26.83 11.72
N LYS A 440 -8.73 27.85 12.39
CA LYS A 440 -7.32 28.20 12.24
C LYS A 440 -6.44 27.03 12.65
N GLY A 441 -5.34 26.84 11.93
CA GLY A 441 -4.40 25.76 12.17
C GLY A 441 -3.83 25.16 10.90
N ILE A 442 -2.79 24.34 11.10
CA ILE A 442 -2.18 23.55 10.04
C ILE A 442 -3.08 22.35 9.73
N TRP A 443 -3.42 22.21 8.46
CA TRP A 443 -4.19 21.08 7.97
C TRP A 443 -3.31 19.97 7.46
N SER A 444 -2.22 20.25 6.75
CA SER A 444 -1.40 19.19 6.17
C SER A 444 -0.02 19.65 5.80
N VAL A 445 0.86 18.67 5.62
CA VAL A 445 2.24 18.82 5.15
C VAL A 445 2.45 17.86 3.98
N PHE A 446 3.04 18.34 2.88
CA PHE A 446 3.34 17.53 1.70
C PHE A 446 4.67 17.94 1.04
N PRO A 447 5.52 16.98 0.62
CA PRO A 447 5.50 15.59 1.03
C PRO A 447 5.62 15.46 2.56
N SER A 448 5.24 14.33 3.14
CA SER A 448 5.37 14.10 4.59
C SER A 448 6.79 13.70 5.01
N ARG A 449 7.74 13.71 4.08
CA ARG A 449 9.15 13.37 4.26
C ARG A 449 10.00 13.98 3.16
N GLY A 450 11.25 14.27 3.47
CA GLY A 450 12.21 14.80 2.51
C GLY A 450 13.59 14.97 3.14
N VAL A 451 14.59 15.27 2.31
CA VAL A 451 15.97 15.51 2.75
C VAL A 451 16.20 16.99 3.03
N PRO A 452 17.23 17.36 3.84
CA PRO A 452 17.65 18.75 3.97
C PRO A 452 17.85 19.43 2.61
N GLY A 453 17.38 20.67 2.48
CA GLY A 453 17.45 21.45 1.24
C GLY A 453 16.35 21.17 0.22
N SER A 454 15.56 20.10 0.38
CA SER A 454 14.34 19.88 -0.42
C SER A 454 13.21 20.83 -0.01
N TYR A 455 12.16 20.93 -0.83
CA TYR A 455 10.97 21.71 -0.49
C TYR A 455 9.88 20.86 0.14
N MET A 456 9.19 21.46 1.10
CA MET A 456 7.90 20.98 1.60
C MET A 456 6.86 22.10 1.54
N PHE A 457 5.60 21.68 1.59
CA PHE A 457 4.44 22.54 1.51
C PHE A 457 3.58 22.35 2.75
N VAL A 458 3.07 23.45 3.28
CA VAL A 458 2.15 23.49 4.42
C VAL A 458 0.87 24.18 3.96
N THR A 459 -0.29 23.61 4.30
CA THR A 459 -1.59 24.26 4.06
C THR A 459 -2.40 24.30 5.34
N GLY A 460 -3.25 25.31 5.47
CA GLY A 460 -4.06 25.54 6.66
C GLY A 460 -4.88 26.82 6.57
N VAL A 461 -5.46 27.24 7.69
CA VAL A 461 -6.19 28.51 7.80
C VAL A 461 -5.57 29.38 8.88
N GLY A 462 -5.48 30.68 8.61
CA GLY A 462 -4.92 31.65 9.56
C GLY A 462 -3.40 31.53 9.74
N LEU A 463 -2.70 30.88 8.82
CA LEU A 463 -1.24 30.74 8.86
C LEU A 463 -0.59 32.13 8.67
N ALA A 464 0.11 32.62 9.70
CA ALA A 464 0.93 33.82 9.64
C ALA A 464 2.40 33.42 9.47
N VAL A 465 2.96 33.67 8.28
CA VAL A 465 4.35 33.32 7.94
C VAL A 465 5.38 34.25 8.59
N ASP A 466 4.96 35.39 9.14
CA ASP A 466 5.85 36.37 9.77
C ASP A 466 6.63 35.77 10.97
N GLY A 467 6.09 34.72 11.60
CA GLY A 467 6.77 33.96 12.66
C GLY A 467 7.75 32.89 12.16
N GLY A 468 7.79 32.62 10.85
CA GLY A 468 8.53 31.52 10.24
C GLY A 468 7.78 30.18 10.30
N ILE A 469 8.29 29.21 9.55
CA ILE A 469 7.91 27.79 9.63
C ILE A 469 9.03 27.06 10.37
N GLU A 470 8.70 26.18 11.29
CA GLU A 470 9.67 25.35 12.01
C GLU A 470 9.38 23.85 11.83
N ILE A 471 10.45 23.06 11.73
CA ILE A 471 10.41 21.60 11.71
C ILE A 471 11.28 21.08 12.86
N GLY A 472 10.65 20.46 13.87
CA GLY A 472 11.35 20.02 15.07
C GLY A 472 12.09 21.15 15.79
N GLY A 473 11.55 22.37 15.76
CA GLY A 473 12.18 23.58 16.33
C GLY A 473 13.22 24.26 15.44
N ASN A 474 13.57 23.70 14.28
CA ASN A 474 14.49 24.31 13.33
C ASN A 474 13.73 25.14 12.30
N LYS A 475 14.11 26.41 12.14
CA LYS A 475 13.47 27.32 11.18
C LYS A 475 13.77 26.91 9.74
N CYS A 476 12.72 26.79 8.94
CA CYS A 476 12.83 26.63 7.50
C CYS A 476 13.38 27.90 6.86
N THR A 477 14.06 27.73 5.73
CA THR A 477 14.48 28.83 4.86
C THR A 477 13.52 28.96 3.67
N GLU A 478 13.59 30.08 2.96
CA GLU A 478 12.83 30.30 1.71
C GLU A 478 11.31 30.07 1.89
N ALA A 479 10.77 30.48 3.04
CA ALA A 479 9.36 30.36 3.35
C ALA A 479 8.55 31.44 2.60
N GLU A 480 7.63 31.01 1.73
CA GLU A 480 6.81 31.92 0.94
C GLU A 480 5.39 31.40 0.72
N ILE A 481 4.43 32.32 0.61
CA ILE A 481 3.05 31.99 0.25
C ILE A 481 3.00 31.79 -1.26
N VAL A 482 2.75 30.55 -1.70
CA VAL A 482 2.63 30.21 -3.13
C VAL A 482 1.18 30.30 -3.62
N ASP A 483 0.20 30.21 -2.72
CA ASP A 483 -1.20 30.50 -3.01
C ASP A 483 -1.88 31.13 -1.79
N GLY A 484 -2.18 32.43 -1.88
CA GLY A 484 -2.84 33.18 -0.81
C GLY A 484 -4.31 32.82 -0.61
N LYS A 485 -4.99 32.23 -1.60
CA LYS A 485 -6.39 31.79 -1.48
C LYS A 485 -6.50 30.45 -0.76
N LEU A 486 -5.57 29.54 -1.05
CA LEU A 486 -5.50 28.21 -0.43
C LEU A 486 -4.55 28.16 0.79
N LEU A 487 -3.95 29.31 1.13
CA LEU A 487 -2.94 29.48 2.17
C LEU A 487 -1.91 28.35 2.12
N LEU A 488 -1.37 28.16 0.93
CA LEU A 488 -0.31 27.20 0.65
C LEU A 488 1.01 27.92 0.83
N VAL A 489 1.82 27.43 1.77
CA VAL A 489 3.14 27.97 2.07
C VAL A 489 4.17 26.93 1.65
N ARG A 490 5.15 27.36 0.86
CA ARG A 490 6.33 26.55 0.51
C ARG A 490 7.46 26.91 1.46
N CYS A 491 8.24 25.94 1.90
CA CYS A 491 9.46 26.18 2.65
C CYS A 491 10.53 25.13 2.35
N LYS A 492 11.79 25.50 2.54
CA LYS A 492 12.93 24.61 2.36
C LYS A 492 13.28 23.91 3.67
N VAL A 493 13.39 22.59 3.61
CA VAL A 493 13.69 21.74 4.75
C VAL A 493 15.06 22.11 5.32
N PRO A 494 15.18 22.44 6.62
CA PRO A 494 16.42 22.87 7.22
C PRO A 494 17.42 21.71 7.33
N GLY A 495 18.70 22.05 7.48
CA GLY A 495 19.69 21.10 7.98
C GLY A 495 19.40 20.74 9.44
N VAL A 496 19.70 19.51 9.82
CA VAL A 496 19.62 19.05 11.21
C VAL A 496 20.98 18.53 11.66
N GLU A 497 21.31 18.77 12.93
CA GLU A 497 22.55 18.28 13.53
C GLU A 497 22.56 16.76 13.71
N SER A 498 21.37 16.16 13.91
CA SER A 498 21.18 14.72 14.00
C SER A 498 19.93 14.28 13.24
N PHE A 499 20.05 13.17 12.51
CA PHE A 499 18.92 12.59 11.80
C PHE A 499 18.07 11.76 12.74
N GLN A 500 16.79 12.14 12.86
CA GLN A 500 15.82 11.40 13.66
C GLN A 500 15.08 10.38 12.80
N ARG A 501 14.87 9.18 13.36
CA ARG A 501 14.05 8.14 12.72
C ARG A 501 12.54 8.39 12.88
N THR A 502 12.16 9.34 13.74
CA THR A 502 10.79 9.67 14.11
C THR A 502 10.31 10.95 13.41
N PRO A 503 9.00 11.06 13.11
CA PRO A 503 8.44 12.27 12.54
C PRO A 503 8.51 13.45 13.52
N LEU A 504 8.92 14.60 13.02
CA LEU A 504 9.01 15.87 13.72
C LEU A 504 7.70 16.65 13.64
N ASP A 505 7.52 17.52 14.62
CA ASP A 505 6.43 18.48 14.63
C ASP A 505 6.71 19.59 13.61
N VAL A 506 5.66 20.09 12.96
CA VAL A 506 5.72 21.25 12.07
C VAL A 506 4.91 22.38 12.66
N SER A 507 5.51 23.56 12.78
CA SER A 507 4.87 24.75 13.34
C SER A 507 4.86 25.92 12.35
N VAL A 508 3.80 26.72 12.38
CA VAL A 508 3.66 27.98 11.61
C VAL A 508 3.04 29.02 12.52
N GLY A 509 3.83 29.99 12.98
CA GLY A 509 3.42 30.91 14.04
C GLY A 509 3.03 30.14 15.32
N GLU A 510 1.80 30.36 15.81
CA GLU A 510 1.26 29.67 17.01
C GLU A 510 0.74 28.25 16.74
N PHE A 511 0.58 27.87 15.47
CA PHE A 511 -0.02 26.58 15.11
C PHE A 511 1.03 25.48 15.04
N LYS A 512 0.69 24.29 15.52
CA LYS A 512 1.55 23.12 15.53
C LYS A 512 0.79 21.89 15.02
N LEU A 513 1.42 21.13 14.12
CA LEU A 513 0.97 19.81 13.71
C LEU A 513 2.00 18.78 14.16
N THR A 514 1.59 17.89 15.06
CA THR A 514 2.49 16.93 15.68
C THR A 514 2.89 15.79 14.73
N SER A 515 4.13 15.33 14.77
CA SER A 515 4.62 14.17 14.00
C SER A 515 4.23 14.23 12.51
N ALA A 516 4.50 15.35 11.85
CA ALA A 516 3.99 15.69 10.52
C ALA A 516 5.02 15.51 9.40
N PHE A 517 6.31 15.61 9.70
CA PHE A 517 7.36 15.56 8.69
C PHE A 517 8.56 14.74 9.17
N THR A 518 9.11 13.90 8.31
CA THR A 518 10.36 13.17 8.61
C THR A 518 11.50 13.72 7.76
N ILE A 519 12.57 14.19 8.41
CA ILE A 519 13.80 14.60 7.72
C ILE A 519 14.65 13.35 7.50
N LEU A 520 14.84 12.97 6.24
CA LEU A 520 15.59 11.77 5.87
C LEU A 520 17.09 12.03 5.86
N ASN A 521 17.87 11.02 6.24
CA ASN A 521 19.33 11.07 6.20
C ASN A 521 19.83 10.79 4.77
N PRO A 522 20.36 11.79 4.03
CA PRO A 522 20.87 11.57 2.68
C PRO A 522 22.11 10.67 2.66
N LEU A 523 22.82 10.50 3.79
CA LEU A 523 23.97 9.59 3.88
C LEU A 523 23.56 8.12 3.80
N ILE A 524 22.33 7.77 4.21
CA ILE A 524 21.79 6.41 4.03
C ILE A 524 21.59 6.10 2.55
N ALA A 525 21.32 7.12 1.73
CA ALA A 525 21.19 6.96 0.29
C ALA A 525 22.53 6.82 -0.44
N GLN A 526 23.66 6.99 0.26
CA GLN A 526 24.98 6.73 -0.33
C GLN A 526 25.29 5.23 -0.20
N PRO A 527 25.91 4.60 -1.23
CA PRO A 527 26.29 3.20 -1.16
C PRO A 527 27.27 2.98 0.00
N SER A 528 26.83 2.34 1.07
CA SER A 528 27.67 2.01 2.21
C SER A 528 28.61 0.86 1.85
N VAL A 529 29.93 1.12 1.88
CA VAL A 529 30.95 0.07 1.87
C VAL A 529 31.05 -0.47 3.30
N GLY A 530 30.14 -1.36 3.69
CA GLY A 530 30.14 -2.00 5.01
C GLY A 530 28.75 -2.37 5.50
N GLU A 531 28.61 -3.59 6.03
CA GLU A 531 27.36 -4.13 6.60
C GLU A 531 26.89 -3.26 7.77
N ILE A 532 25.72 -2.63 7.62
CA ILE A 532 25.01 -2.00 8.73
C ILE A 532 24.25 -3.13 9.44
N GLY A 533 24.62 -3.40 10.69
CA GLY A 533 23.88 -4.33 11.54
C GLY A 533 22.45 -3.83 11.78
N ASP A 534 21.48 -4.69 11.49
CA ASP A 534 20.06 -4.49 11.73
C ASP A 534 19.79 -4.49 13.24
N ASP A 535 19.92 -3.32 13.88
CA ASP A 535 19.36 -3.09 15.20
C ASP A 535 17.89 -2.66 15.03
N ASP A 536 17.03 -3.66 14.82
CA ASP A 536 15.58 -3.56 14.98
C ASP A 536 15.27 -3.42 16.47
N GLY A 537 15.65 -2.26 17.03
CA GLY A 537 15.28 -1.84 18.37
C GLY A 537 13.76 -2.00 18.53
N ASN A 538 13.38 -2.96 19.36
CA ASN A 538 12.03 -3.40 19.65
C ASN A 538 11.31 -2.31 20.48
N GLY A 539 11.14 -1.13 19.89
CA GLY A 539 10.33 -0.02 20.40
C GLY A 539 8.96 -0.07 19.75
N ASP A 540 8.16 -1.09 20.09
CA ASP A 540 6.71 -0.94 20.00
C ASP A 540 6.31 -0.05 21.18
N GLU A 541 6.41 1.28 21.00
CA GLU A 541 5.75 2.23 21.89
C GLU A 541 4.25 2.01 21.78
N ASP A 542 3.69 1.49 22.87
CA ASP A 542 2.28 1.32 23.12
C ASP A 542 1.49 2.61 22.85
N LEU A 543 0.43 2.50 22.05
CA LEU A 543 -0.56 3.56 21.85
C LEU A 543 -1.54 3.66 23.04
N SER A 544 -1.03 3.60 24.27
CA SER A 544 -1.78 3.75 25.52
C SER A 544 -0.91 4.32 26.65
N GLU A 545 -1.16 5.57 27.03
CA GLU A 545 -0.83 6.09 28.37
C GLU A 545 -2.14 6.34 29.13
N GLU A 546 -2.33 5.68 30.28
CA GLU A 546 -2.23 6.25 31.63
C GLU A 546 -2.79 5.26 32.68
N GLY A 547 -2.00 4.97 33.73
CA GLY A 547 -2.52 4.45 35.02
C GLY A 547 -1.89 3.16 35.56
N SER A 548 -0.72 3.27 36.20
CA SER A 548 -0.21 2.34 37.23
C SER A 548 -0.81 2.72 38.63
N PRO A 549 -0.75 1.89 39.70
CA PRO A 549 0.31 0.91 39.96
C PRO A 549 -0.04 -0.39 40.73
N GLU A 550 1.02 -1.20 40.87
CA GLU A 550 1.35 -2.17 41.93
C GLU A 550 0.86 -3.63 41.84
N GLY A 551 1.85 -4.55 41.87
CA GLY A 551 1.70 -5.93 42.35
C GLY A 551 2.42 -7.00 41.52
N SER A 552 3.63 -7.36 41.92
CA SER A 552 4.30 -8.65 41.64
C SER A 552 4.93 -9.15 42.95
N PRO A 553 5.51 -10.36 43.08
CA PRO A 553 5.61 -11.52 42.16
C PRO A 553 5.38 -12.90 42.88
N GLU A 554 5.48 -14.01 42.14
CA GLU A 554 6.02 -15.35 42.52
C GLU A 554 5.65 -16.33 41.37
N GLU A 555 6.55 -16.91 40.56
CA GLU A 555 7.70 -17.82 40.74
C GLU A 555 7.32 -19.34 40.78
N SER A 556 8.24 -20.17 40.24
CA SER A 556 8.25 -21.63 40.01
C SER A 556 7.65 -22.10 38.67
N ALA A 557 8.36 -22.65 37.67
CA ALA A 557 9.50 -23.59 37.54
C ALA A 557 9.11 -25.08 37.62
N GLU A 558 9.70 -25.86 36.69
CA GLU A 558 9.97 -27.32 36.73
C GLU A 558 8.79 -28.27 36.44
N GLU A 559 8.90 -29.42 35.75
CA GLU A 559 9.99 -30.15 35.09
C GLU A 559 9.39 -31.37 34.34
N SER A 560 10.09 -31.82 33.29
CA SER A 560 10.41 -33.24 32.98
C SER A 560 9.47 -34.22 32.25
N ALA A 561 10.18 -35.08 31.50
CA ALA A 561 9.91 -36.43 30.97
C ALA A 561 9.07 -36.53 29.69
N GLU A 562 9.67 -36.71 28.49
CA GLU A 562 10.31 -37.93 27.97
C GLU A 562 9.45 -39.20 28.12
N GLU A 563 8.89 -39.70 27.02
CA GLU A 563 9.15 -41.09 26.61
C GLU A 563 8.79 -41.33 25.13
N ASN A 564 9.73 -42.01 24.46
CA ASN A 564 9.69 -42.46 23.08
C ASN A 564 8.69 -43.59 22.89
N LEU A 565 7.95 -43.59 21.76
CA LEU A 565 7.55 -44.87 21.14
C LEU A 565 7.49 -44.76 19.62
N ILE A 566 8.52 -45.34 19.00
CA ILE A 566 8.62 -45.64 17.58
C ILE A 566 7.88 -46.95 17.33
N LEU A 567 6.80 -46.94 16.55
CA LEU A 567 6.38 -48.08 15.72
C LEU A 567 5.68 -47.57 14.45
N SER A 568 6.23 -47.97 13.31
CA SER A 568 5.61 -48.04 11.97
C SER A 568 5.95 -49.43 11.42
N PRO A 569 5.38 -49.88 10.28
CA PRO A 569 4.05 -49.66 9.71
C PRO A 569 3.37 -51.02 9.41
N SER A 570 2.06 -51.04 9.17
CA SER A 570 1.48 -52.11 8.34
C SER A 570 0.17 -51.70 7.66
N ASP A 571 0.03 -52.30 6.50
CA ASP A 571 -0.97 -52.15 5.44
C ASP A 571 -2.43 -52.31 5.87
N GLY A 572 -3.31 -51.94 4.95
CA GLY A 572 -4.55 -52.69 4.76
C GLY A 572 -5.81 -51.86 4.85
N SER A 573 -6.27 -51.43 3.68
CA SER A 573 -7.61 -50.96 3.38
C SER A 573 -8.73 -51.64 4.17
N VAL A 574 -9.52 -50.85 4.90
CA VAL A 574 -10.94 -51.16 5.13
C VAL A 574 -11.75 -49.89 4.93
N VAL A 575 -12.59 -49.94 3.90
CA VAL A 575 -13.65 -49.00 3.57
C VAL A 575 -14.59 -48.87 4.77
N ARG A 576 -14.75 -47.66 5.30
CA ARG A 576 -15.93 -47.28 6.08
C ARG A 576 -16.51 -46.01 5.49
N GLU A 577 -17.66 -46.16 4.83
CA GLU A 577 -18.62 -45.08 4.63
C GLU A 577 -18.98 -44.50 5.99
N PHE A 578 -18.80 -43.19 6.15
CA PHE A 578 -19.42 -42.43 7.21
C PHE A 578 -20.23 -41.28 6.61
N SER A 579 -21.40 -41.14 7.21
CA SER A 579 -22.57 -40.38 6.81
C SER A 579 -22.40 -38.87 6.84
N SER A 580 -23.30 -38.22 6.12
CA SER A 580 -23.43 -36.78 5.87
C SER A 580 -23.88 -35.93 7.07
N GLU A 581 -23.44 -36.24 8.29
CA GLU A 581 -23.78 -35.47 9.49
C GLU A 581 -22.52 -35.26 10.32
N ASP A 582 -21.80 -34.17 10.06
CA ASP A 582 -20.97 -33.42 11.00
C ASP A 582 -20.57 -32.09 10.34
N LEU A 583 -21.62 -31.29 10.13
CA LEU A 583 -21.58 -29.86 9.86
C LEU A 583 -21.74 -29.18 11.21
N GLU A 584 -20.64 -28.82 11.87
CA GLU A 584 -20.49 -27.69 12.80
C GLU A 584 -19.09 -27.70 13.43
N LEU A 585 -18.17 -26.90 12.87
CA LEU A 585 -17.17 -26.05 13.54
C LEU A 585 -16.22 -25.39 12.52
#